data_AF-A0A1E4L505-F1
#
_entry.id   AF-A0A1E4L505-F1
#
_cell.length_a   1.000
_cell.length_b   1.000
_cell.length_c   1.000
_cell.angle_alpha   90.00
_cell.angle_beta   90.00
_cell.angle_gamma   90.00
#
_symmetry.space_group_name_H-M   'P 1'
#
loop_
_entity.id
_entity.type
_entity.pdbx_description
1 polymer ?
#
loop_
_entity_poly.entity_id
_entity_poly.type
_entity_poly.pdbx_seq_one_letter_code
_entity_poly.pdbx_strand_id
1 'polypeptide(L)'
;MPGGLLPGKDKGVTILIGGKGVLKIGATMGTVVIPFMKLETDEDFEKLNELDRNVIDFFAENALEHERTGEMTERIGLTNFLDGLELPVDPNMVVQPRSNPFSHSEDWNVLDGRSLAGVGLLALPLPAPPIVAAHGNGQKI
;
A
#
# COMPACT_ATOMS: atom_id res chain seq x y z
N MET A 1 25.57 -7.26 25.47
CA MET A 1 26.81 -7.97 25.88
C MET A 1 27.77 -8.06 24.69
N PRO A 2 28.62 -7.04 24.46
CA PRO A 2 29.67 -7.14 23.44
C PRO A 2 30.56 -8.35 23.76
N GLY A 3 30.72 -9.28 22.82
CA GLY A 3 31.48 -10.53 22.99
C GLY A 3 30.69 -11.75 23.49
N GLY A 4 29.46 -11.56 23.98
CA GLY A 4 28.57 -12.67 24.37
C GLY A 4 27.49 -13.01 23.33
N LEU A 5 26.99 -12.00 22.62
CA LEU A 5 26.03 -12.16 21.52
C LEU A 5 26.60 -11.46 20.29
N LEU A 6 26.66 -12.21 19.19
CA LEU A 6 27.08 -11.71 17.87
C LEU A 6 25.88 -11.73 16.92
N PRO A 7 25.81 -10.81 15.96
CA PRO A 7 24.85 -10.90 14.86
C PRO A 7 24.97 -12.24 14.12
N GLY A 8 23.88 -12.65 13.47
CA GLY A 8 23.85 -13.85 12.64
C GLY A 8 24.91 -13.84 11.54
N LYS A 9 25.25 -15.03 11.05
CA LYS A 9 26.20 -15.19 9.94
C LYS A 9 25.58 -14.80 8.60
N ASP A 10 24.27 -14.99 8.46
CA ASP A 10 23.51 -14.57 7.28
C ASP A 10 23.20 -13.08 7.40
N LYS A 11 23.81 -12.27 6.53
CA LYS A 11 23.80 -10.82 6.61
C LYS A 11 23.14 -10.22 5.38
N GLY A 12 22.62 -9.02 5.57
CA GLY A 12 21.96 -8.25 4.53
C GLY A 12 21.55 -6.89 5.06
N VAL A 13 20.70 -6.21 4.30
CA VAL A 13 20.15 -4.90 4.63
C VAL A 13 18.64 -4.89 4.53
N THR A 14 18.03 -3.97 5.27
CA THR A 14 16.63 -3.56 5.10
C THR A 14 16.64 -2.20 4.43
N ILE A 15 15.80 -2.01 3.41
CA ILE A 15 15.72 -0.76 2.66
C ILE A 15 14.50 0.01 3.11
N LEU A 16 14.73 1.25 3.56
CA LEU A 16 13.69 2.15 4.00
C LEU A 16 13.66 3.40 3.12
N ILE A 17 12.48 3.80 2.67
CA ILE A 17 12.27 4.92 1.74
C ILE A 17 11.40 5.99 2.39
N GLY A 18 11.67 7.26 2.08
CA GLY A 18 10.78 8.37 2.44
C GLY A 18 11.12 9.11 3.74
N GLY A 19 12.30 8.88 4.31
CA GLY A 19 12.78 9.66 5.46
C GLY A 19 13.06 11.12 5.08
N LYS A 20 12.50 12.08 5.84
CA LYS A 20 12.72 13.53 5.63
C LYS A 20 12.55 14.35 6.91
N GLY A 21 13.09 15.57 6.89
CA GLY A 21 12.92 16.58 7.94
C GLY A 21 11.58 17.32 7.88
N VAL A 22 11.36 18.22 8.85
CA VAL A 22 10.05 18.80 9.22
C VAL A 22 9.34 19.71 8.20
N LEU A 23 9.94 20.01 7.05
CA LEU A 23 9.58 21.19 6.25
C LEU A 23 8.08 21.35 5.92
N LYS A 24 7.55 20.62 4.93
CA LYS A 24 6.17 20.85 4.46
C LYS A 24 5.15 20.06 5.28
N ILE A 25 5.23 18.74 5.25
CA ILE A 25 4.23 17.83 5.88
C ILE A 25 4.84 17.16 7.12
N GLY A 26 5.64 17.88 7.91
CA GLY A 26 6.32 17.33 9.09
C GLY A 26 7.49 16.40 8.75
N ALA A 27 8.08 15.78 9.78
CA ALA A 27 9.20 14.85 9.61
C ALA A 27 8.69 13.41 9.57
N THR A 28 9.25 12.61 8.68
CA THR A 28 8.92 11.19 8.52
C THR A 28 10.20 10.37 8.64
N MET A 29 10.09 9.20 9.27
CA MET A 29 11.10 8.16 9.17
C MET A 29 10.87 7.36 7.89
N GLY A 30 11.89 6.62 7.44
CA GLY A 30 11.71 5.75 6.28
C GLY A 30 10.71 4.63 6.55
N THR A 31 9.93 4.30 5.55
CA THR A 31 9.03 3.14 5.51
C THR A 31 9.78 1.94 4.93
N VAL A 32 9.63 0.76 5.52
CA VAL A 32 10.25 -0.47 5.01
C VAL A 32 9.63 -0.82 3.65
N VAL A 33 10.47 -0.88 2.62
CA VAL A 33 10.08 -1.28 1.26
C VAL A 33 10.66 -2.65 0.90
N ILE A 34 11.89 -2.93 1.33
CA ILE A 34 12.48 -4.28 1.22
C ILE A 34 12.87 -4.75 2.64
N PRO A 35 12.19 -5.76 3.20
CA PRO A 35 12.48 -6.27 4.53
C PRO A 35 13.91 -6.82 4.67
N PHE A 36 14.40 -7.54 3.64
CA PHE A 36 15.73 -8.12 3.63
C PHE A 36 16.25 -8.28 2.20
N MET A 37 17.47 -7.78 1.96
CA MET A 37 18.23 -7.97 0.73
C MET A 37 19.67 -8.36 1.09
N LYS A 38 20.19 -9.43 0.47
CA LYS A 38 21.61 -9.75 0.56
C LYS A 38 22.43 -8.72 -0.23
N LEU A 39 23.63 -8.43 0.25
CA LEU A 39 24.61 -7.54 -0.41
C LEU A 39 26.00 -8.16 -0.29
N GLU A 40 26.18 -9.33 -0.91
CA GLU A 40 27.45 -10.08 -0.86
C GLU A 40 28.15 -10.12 -2.22
N THR A 41 27.40 -10.11 -3.32
CA THR A 41 27.91 -10.24 -4.69
C THR A 41 27.66 -8.98 -5.51
N ASP A 42 28.37 -8.83 -6.63
CA ASP A 42 28.15 -7.71 -7.57
C ASP A 42 26.71 -7.69 -8.11
N GLU A 43 26.11 -8.86 -8.37
CA GLU A 43 24.71 -9.00 -8.78
C GLU A 43 23.73 -8.44 -7.74
N ASP A 44 24.03 -8.59 -6.44
CA ASP A 44 23.21 -8.03 -5.38
C ASP A 44 23.28 -6.50 -5.33
N PHE A 45 24.47 -5.93 -5.58
CA PHE A 45 24.63 -4.48 -5.73
C PHE A 45 23.95 -3.97 -7.01
N GLU A 46 23.93 -4.74 -8.09
CA GLU A 46 23.18 -4.41 -9.30
C GLU A 46 21.68 -4.33 -9.02
N LYS A 47 21.10 -5.29 -8.28
CA LYS A 47 19.69 -5.25 -7.85
C LYS A 47 19.37 -4.00 -7.02
N LEU A 48 20.28 -3.61 -6.12
CA LEU A 48 20.11 -2.38 -5.33
C LEU A 48 20.11 -1.15 -6.24
N ASN A 49 21.04 -1.07 -7.19
CA ASN A 49 21.10 0.04 -8.14
C ASN A 49 19.88 0.09 -9.07
N GLU A 50 19.36 -1.07 -9.47
CA GLU A 50 18.13 -1.17 -10.26
C GLU A 50 16.92 -0.66 -9.47
N LEU A 51 16.79 -1.07 -8.20
CA LEU A 51 15.77 -0.53 -7.30
C LEU A 51 15.87 0.99 -7.16
N ASP A 52 17.08 1.53 -6.95
CA ASP A 52 17.30 2.97 -6.84
C ASP A 52 16.90 3.71 -8.11
N ARG A 53 17.19 3.16 -9.30
CA ARG A 53 16.78 3.73 -10.59
C ARG A 53 15.26 3.71 -10.74
N ASN A 54 14.61 2.59 -10.46
CA ASN A 54 13.15 2.48 -10.53
C ASN A 54 12.46 3.49 -9.60
N VAL A 55 13.00 3.70 -8.38
CA VAL A 55 12.50 4.72 -7.45
C VAL A 55 12.69 6.13 -7.99
N ILE A 56 13.83 6.44 -8.61
CA ILE A 56 14.09 7.74 -9.21
C ILE A 56 13.16 8.00 -10.40
N ASP A 57 12.97 7.00 -11.27
CA ASP A 57 12.11 7.11 -12.45
C ASP A 57 10.64 7.29 -12.02
N PHE A 58 10.16 6.48 -11.08
CA PHE A 58 8.83 6.65 -10.49
C PHE A 58 8.64 8.04 -9.87
N PHE A 59 9.67 8.54 -9.16
CA PHE A 59 9.64 9.88 -8.59
C PHE A 59 9.61 10.97 -9.67
N ALA A 60 10.41 10.85 -10.73
CA ALA A 60 10.44 11.81 -11.83
C ALA A 60 9.10 11.93 -12.54
N GLU A 61 8.35 10.83 -12.65
CA GLU A 61 7.04 10.80 -13.30
C GLU A 61 5.90 11.32 -12.41
N ASN A 62 5.97 11.08 -11.10
CA ASN A 62 4.83 11.27 -10.20
C ASN A 62 4.98 12.42 -9.18
N ALA A 63 6.19 12.94 -8.98
CA ALA A 63 6.45 13.96 -7.99
C ALA A 63 5.88 15.34 -8.40
N LEU A 64 5.28 16.01 -7.43
CA LEU A 64 4.86 17.40 -7.55
C LEU A 64 6.03 18.35 -7.26
N GLU A 65 5.85 19.62 -7.62
CA GLU A 65 6.86 20.64 -7.39
C GLU A 65 7.21 20.77 -5.90
N HIS A 66 8.52 20.72 -5.61
CA HIS A 66 9.05 20.76 -4.24
C HIS A 66 8.46 19.67 -3.32
N GLU A 67 8.12 18.51 -3.86
CA GLU A 67 7.72 17.33 -3.09
C GLU A 67 8.92 16.44 -2.77
N ARG A 68 8.91 15.78 -1.60
CA ARG A 68 9.92 14.76 -1.25
C ARG A 68 9.32 13.36 -1.41
N THR A 69 10.17 12.36 -1.62
CA THR A 69 9.74 10.96 -1.84
C THR A 69 8.76 10.46 -0.77
N GLY A 70 9.01 10.76 0.51
CA GLY A 70 8.09 10.37 1.59
C GLY A 70 6.70 11.00 1.50
N GLU A 71 6.63 12.27 1.07
CA GLU A 71 5.35 12.98 0.88
C GLU A 71 4.59 12.43 -0.33
N MET A 72 5.32 12.13 -1.42
CA MET A 72 4.78 11.49 -2.60
C MET A 72 4.20 10.11 -2.27
N THR A 73 4.93 9.27 -1.54
CA THR A 73 4.45 7.93 -1.14
C THR A 73 3.21 8.00 -0.26
N GLU A 74 3.13 8.97 0.66
CA GLU A 74 1.92 9.18 1.49
C GLU A 74 0.71 9.64 0.66
N ARG A 75 0.92 10.49 -0.36
CA ARG A 75 -0.13 10.99 -1.25
C ARG A 75 -0.66 9.92 -2.21
N ILE A 76 0.24 9.19 -2.86
CA ILE A 76 -0.10 8.17 -3.86
C ILE A 76 -0.58 6.88 -3.18
N GLY A 77 -0.06 6.60 -1.98
CA GLY A 77 -0.31 5.40 -1.22
C GLY A 77 0.79 4.35 -1.42
N LEU A 78 1.12 3.62 -0.33
CA LEU A 78 2.18 2.63 -0.32
C LEU A 78 1.94 1.49 -1.34
N THR A 79 0.71 1.03 -1.51
CA THR A 79 0.37 -0.05 -2.46
C THR A 79 0.69 0.36 -3.90
N ASN A 80 0.17 1.51 -4.35
CA ASN A 80 0.44 2.04 -5.69
C ASN A 80 1.93 2.31 -5.93
N PHE A 81 2.66 2.74 -4.90
CA PHE A 81 4.10 2.92 -4.97
C PHE A 81 4.84 1.58 -5.16
N LEU A 82 4.42 0.52 -4.45
CA LEU A 82 4.99 -0.83 -4.61
C LEU A 82 4.66 -1.42 -5.98
N ASP A 83 3.44 -1.24 -6.46
CA ASP A 83 3.02 -1.69 -7.79
C ASP A 83 3.83 -1.00 -8.89
N GLY A 84 4.08 0.31 -8.77
CA GLY A 84 4.91 1.06 -9.69
C GLY A 84 6.40 0.67 -9.68
N LEU A 85 6.87 0.00 -8.62
CA LEU A 85 8.22 -0.56 -8.53
C LEU A 85 8.26 -2.06 -8.81
N GLU A 86 7.12 -2.66 -9.16
CA GLU A 86 6.95 -4.10 -9.37
C GLU A 86 7.37 -4.94 -8.14
N LEU A 87 7.14 -4.42 -6.93
CA LEU A 87 7.49 -5.07 -5.68
C LEU A 87 6.28 -5.76 -5.03
N PRO A 88 6.43 -6.99 -4.52
CA PRO A 88 5.36 -7.66 -3.81
C PRO A 88 5.10 -7.01 -2.44
N VAL A 89 3.83 -6.95 -2.03
CA VAL A 89 3.44 -6.48 -0.71
C VAL A 89 3.83 -7.52 0.35
N ASP A 90 4.52 -7.09 1.41
CA ASP A 90 4.91 -7.93 2.54
C ASP A 90 4.36 -7.38 3.88
N PRO A 91 3.82 -8.21 4.78
CA PRO A 91 3.32 -7.76 6.08
C PRO A 91 4.35 -7.02 6.95
N ASN A 92 5.65 -7.31 6.80
CA ASN A 92 6.73 -6.65 7.53
C ASN A 92 6.92 -5.17 7.13
N MET A 93 6.25 -4.71 6.06
CA MET A 93 6.28 -3.31 5.63
C MET A 93 5.38 -2.41 6.49
N VAL A 94 4.45 -2.98 7.27
CA VAL A 94 3.51 -2.23 8.10
C VAL A 94 3.61 -2.62 9.57
N VAL A 95 3.44 -1.64 10.45
CA VAL A 95 3.44 -1.89 11.91
C VAL A 95 2.13 -2.55 12.36
N GLN A 96 1.02 -2.14 11.75
CA GLN A 96 -0.30 -2.70 12.00
C GLN A 96 -1.15 -2.59 10.72
N PRO A 97 -2.13 -3.48 10.53
CA PRO A 97 -3.16 -3.30 9.52
C PRO A 97 -3.90 -1.98 9.76
N ARG A 98 -4.46 -1.42 8.69
CA ARG A 98 -5.35 -0.26 8.80
C ARG A 98 -6.50 -0.57 9.77
N SER A 99 -6.82 0.37 10.66
CA SER A 99 -7.94 0.22 11.59
C SER A 99 -9.28 0.67 10.99
N ASN A 100 -9.26 1.31 9.82
CA ASN A 100 -10.45 1.82 9.15
C ASN A 100 -10.88 0.88 8.00
N PRO A 101 -12.20 0.78 7.72
CA PRO A 101 -12.74 -0.19 6.76
C PRO A 101 -12.68 0.25 5.29
N PHE A 102 -12.05 1.39 4.95
CA PHE A 102 -12.09 1.94 3.58
C PHE A 102 -11.05 1.31 2.64
N SER A 103 -11.19 0.02 2.34
CA SER A 103 -10.32 -0.66 1.36
C SER A 103 -10.68 -0.26 -0.07
N HIS A 104 -9.68 0.12 -0.85
CA HIS A 104 -9.80 0.22 -2.30
C HIS A 104 -9.52 -1.15 -2.92
N SER A 105 -10.31 -1.55 -3.91
CA SER A 105 -10.21 -2.89 -4.50
C SER A 105 -10.43 -2.82 -6.01
N GLU A 106 -9.35 -2.97 -6.77
CA GLU A 106 -9.33 -2.89 -8.23
C GLU A 106 -10.13 -4.05 -8.88
N ASP A 107 -10.14 -5.23 -8.25
CA ASP A 107 -10.55 -6.51 -8.89
C ASP A 107 -11.99 -6.99 -8.61
N TRP A 108 -12.87 -6.20 -7.99
CA TRP A 108 -14.24 -6.64 -7.71
C TRP A 108 -15.18 -6.64 -8.93
N ASN A 109 -14.66 -6.35 -10.13
CA ASN A 109 -15.42 -6.30 -11.39
C ASN A 109 -15.42 -7.60 -12.22
N VAL A 110 -14.83 -8.71 -11.74
CA VAL A 110 -14.74 -9.95 -12.55
C VAL A 110 -15.97 -10.86 -12.40
N LEU A 111 -16.83 -10.64 -11.39
CA LEU A 111 -17.97 -11.53 -11.11
C LEU A 111 -19.33 -11.00 -11.59
N ASP A 112 -19.42 -9.73 -12.01
CA ASP A 112 -20.67 -9.15 -12.47
C ASP A 112 -20.37 -8.26 -13.67
N GLY A 113 -20.77 -8.68 -14.87
CA GLY A 113 -20.38 -8.11 -16.16
C GLY A 113 -20.89 -6.69 -16.43
N ARG A 114 -20.55 -5.73 -15.57
CA ARG A 114 -20.81 -4.30 -15.77
C ARG A 114 -19.54 -3.52 -15.49
N SER A 115 -18.92 -3.07 -16.57
CA SER A 115 -18.16 -1.82 -16.59
C SER A 115 -19.02 -0.73 -15.94
N LEU A 116 -18.66 -0.30 -14.74
CA LEU A 116 -19.21 0.89 -14.09
C LEU A 116 -18.05 1.75 -13.61
N ALA A 117 -17.64 2.65 -14.49
CA ALA A 117 -16.92 3.85 -14.11
C ALA A 117 -17.73 4.59 -13.02
N GLY A 118 -17.09 4.81 -11.88
CA GLY A 118 -17.58 5.73 -10.85
C GLY A 118 -18.68 5.18 -9.94
N VAL A 119 -18.34 5.07 -8.65
CA VAL A 119 -19.24 5.25 -7.50
C VAL A 119 -20.51 4.38 -7.49
N GLY A 120 -20.49 3.28 -6.74
CA GLY A 120 -21.69 2.45 -6.58
C GLY A 120 -21.65 1.47 -5.42
N LEU A 121 -21.94 1.98 -4.22
CA LEU A 121 -22.61 1.32 -3.09
C LEU A 121 -22.96 -0.18 -3.27
N LEU A 122 -22.18 -1.08 -2.66
CA LEU A 122 -22.54 -2.50 -2.55
C LEU A 122 -23.29 -2.76 -1.24
N ALA A 123 -24.61 -2.63 -1.33
CA ALA A 123 -25.53 -3.32 -0.44
C ALA A 123 -25.33 -4.83 -0.63
N LEU A 124 -24.91 -5.52 0.43
CA LEU A 124 -24.93 -6.97 0.49
C LEU A 124 -26.37 -7.48 0.24
N PRO A 125 -26.56 -8.58 -0.51
CA PRO A 125 -27.87 -9.18 -0.65
C PRO A 125 -28.21 -9.89 0.67
N LEU A 126 -28.88 -9.17 1.57
CA LEU A 126 -29.61 -9.81 2.67
C LEU A 126 -30.69 -10.70 2.02
N PRO A 127 -30.84 -11.98 2.40
CA PRO A 127 -31.97 -12.78 1.94
C PRO A 127 -33.26 -12.06 2.34
N ALA A 128 -34.08 -11.72 1.35
CA ALA A 128 -35.34 -11.03 1.57
C ALA A 128 -36.19 -11.83 2.58
N PRO A 129 -36.65 -11.23 3.70
CA PRO A 129 -37.57 -11.91 4.58
C PRO A 129 -38.89 -12.20 3.83
N PRO A 130 -39.57 -13.32 4.12
CA PRO A 130 -40.81 -13.66 3.45
C PRO A 130 -41.83 -12.55 3.71
N ILE A 131 -42.39 -12.01 2.62
CA ILE A 131 -43.49 -11.06 2.65
C ILE A 131 -44.69 -11.79 3.25
N VAL A 132 -44.96 -11.54 4.53
CA VAL A 132 -46.26 -11.82 5.15
C VAL A 132 -47.26 -10.87 4.50
N ALA A 133 -48.21 -11.44 3.77
CA ALA A 133 -49.35 -10.72 3.23
C ALA A 133 -50.16 -10.12 4.39
N ALA A 134 -49.94 -8.84 4.67
CA ALA A 134 -50.80 -8.06 5.54
C ALA A 134 -52.07 -7.68 4.76
N HIS A 135 -53.13 -8.42 5.05
CA HIS A 135 -54.50 -8.08 4.73
C HIS A 135 -54.88 -6.77 5.46
N GLY A 136 -55.46 -5.79 4.76
CA GLY A 136 -56.37 -4.82 5.39
C GLY A 136 -55.99 -3.34 5.33
N ASN A 137 -56.75 -2.63 4.49
CA ASN A 137 -57.30 -1.27 4.61
C ASN A 137 -56.38 -0.05 4.52
N GLY A 138 -56.70 0.77 3.52
CA GLY A 138 -55.94 1.93 3.09
C GLY A 138 -56.06 3.17 3.96
N GLN A 139 -55.08 4.05 3.77
CA GLN A 139 -55.28 5.49 3.79
C GLN A 139 -54.12 6.18 3.04
N LYS A 140 -54.48 7.04 2.09
CA LYS A 140 -53.58 7.96 1.37
C LYS A 140 -53.25 9.16 2.26
N ILE A 141 -51.96 9.48 2.40
CA ILE A 141 -51.38 10.83 2.38
C ILE A 141 -49.93 10.73 1.94
#